data_AF-A0A1U7XGA6-F1
#
_entry.id   AF-A0A1U7XGA6-F1
#
_cell.length_a   1.000
_cell.length_b   1.000
_cell.length_c   1.000
_cell.angle_alpha   90.00
_cell.angle_beta   90.00
_cell.angle_gamma   90.00
#
_symmetry.space_group_name_H-M   'P 1'
#
loop_
_entity.id
_entity.type
_entity.pdbx_description
1 polymer ?
#
loop_
_entity_poly.entity_id
_entity_poly.type
_entity_poly.pdbx_seq_one_letter_code
_entity_poly.pdbx_strand_id
1 'polypeptide(L)'
;MADRVYPAAKPATANGTAAPAVNGGANPAFPANKAQLYNATRPTYRPQPPPRRKHRRSCCCCCCLWTTFFIITIVFLAAIAGAIFWVLYRPQRPSFSVSSLQVSQFNLTSTKLVSKFNLTVIARNPNKKVTFFYDPINISFSSDDVDIGSGSLPALTHGTKNVTTLKTVVSNSGQNLDDSAVSALRSKLKNKKTLPLEIQLDTKVKVKVGSLKTKKVGIRVKCNGIKITVPTGKSPTKATTSDVKCNVDLRVKIWKWTF
;
A
#
# COMPACT_ATOMS: atom_id res chain seq x y z
N MET A 1 -44.03 -20.59 -3.56
CA MET A 1 -45.20 -21.37 -4.02
C MET A 1 -45.46 -21.01 -5.47
N ALA A 2 -45.08 -21.88 -6.40
CA ALA A 2 -45.55 -21.86 -7.79
C ALA A 2 -45.23 -23.23 -8.38
N ASP A 3 -46.13 -24.17 -8.12
CA ASP A 3 -46.17 -25.50 -8.71
C ASP A 3 -46.55 -25.37 -10.19
N ARG A 4 -45.79 -25.99 -11.10
CA ARG A 4 -46.19 -26.16 -12.50
C ARG A 4 -46.04 -27.62 -12.87
N VAL A 5 -47.14 -28.33 -12.67
CA VAL A 5 -47.41 -29.70 -13.08
C VAL A 5 -47.44 -29.77 -14.61
N TYR A 6 -46.68 -30.70 -15.19
CA TYR A 6 -46.79 -31.11 -16.58
C TYR A 6 -47.67 -32.36 -16.67
N PRO A 7 -48.69 -32.42 -17.56
CA PRO A 7 -49.33 -33.69 -17.88
C PRO A 7 -48.54 -34.46 -18.95
N ALA A 8 -48.27 -35.72 -18.66
CA ALA A 8 -47.70 -36.70 -19.57
C ALA A 8 -48.72 -37.19 -20.61
N ALA A 9 -48.21 -37.66 -21.75
CA ALA A 9 -48.99 -38.12 -22.89
C ALA A 9 -49.22 -39.64 -22.92
N LYS A 10 -50.33 -40.02 -23.61
CA LYS A 10 -50.70 -41.30 -24.25
C LYS A 10 -51.28 -42.45 -23.38
N PRO A 11 -52.01 -43.44 -23.97
CA PRO A 11 -52.63 -43.52 -25.31
C PRO A 11 -54.13 -43.93 -25.30
N ALA A 12 -54.76 -43.88 -26.48
CA ALA A 12 -56.11 -44.37 -26.75
C ALA A 12 -56.15 -45.91 -26.89
N THR A 13 -57.21 -46.52 -26.36
CA THR A 13 -57.63 -47.91 -26.64
C THR A 13 -59.12 -47.97 -26.94
N ALA A 14 -59.47 -48.94 -27.77
CA ALA A 14 -60.66 -49.02 -28.60
C ALA A 14 -61.78 -49.91 -28.02
N ASN A 15 -62.92 -49.82 -28.72
CA ASN A 15 -63.92 -50.86 -29.01
C ASN A 15 -65.03 -51.22 -28.00
N GLY A 16 -66.22 -51.39 -28.61
CA GLY A 16 -67.33 -52.24 -28.17
C GLY A 16 -68.42 -51.50 -27.38
N THR A 17 -69.73 -51.65 -27.60
CA THR A 17 -70.50 -52.72 -28.25
C THR A 17 -71.99 -52.30 -28.34
N ALA A 18 -72.67 -52.89 -29.34
CA ALA A 18 -74.07 -53.38 -29.36
C ALA A 18 -75.30 -52.43 -29.43
N ALA A 19 -76.13 -52.74 -30.43
CA ALA A 19 -77.50 -52.30 -30.72
C ALA A 19 -78.56 -53.06 -29.87
N PRO A 20 -79.89 -52.86 -30.06
CA PRO A 20 -80.62 -53.47 -31.19
C PRO A 20 -81.84 -52.69 -31.80
N ALA A 21 -82.15 -53.05 -33.06
CA ALA A 21 -83.44 -53.25 -33.77
C ALA A 21 -84.54 -52.14 -33.75
N VAL A 22 -85.29 -51.82 -34.83
CA VAL A 22 -86.25 -52.68 -35.59
C VAL A 22 -86.76 -51.96 -36.87
N ASN A 23 -86.90 -52.74 -37.96
CA ASN A 23 -87.76 -52.69 -39.17
C ASN A 23 -88.05 -51.42 -40.02
N GLY A 24 -87.83 -51.58 -41.34
CA GLY A 24 -88.91 -51.45 -42.33
C GLY A 24 -88.68 -50.48 -43.50
N GLY A 25 -88.62 -51.00 -44.74
CA GLY A 25 -89.00 -50.25 -45.95
C GLY A 25 -87.91 -50.02 -46.99
N ALA A 26 -88.26 -50.24 -48.26
CA ALA A 26 -87.39 -50.42 -49.42
C ALA A 26 -86.81 -49.12 -50.03
N ASN A 27 -85.58 -49.25 -50.57
CA ASN A 27 -84.90 -48.61 -51.73
C ASN A 27 -85.37 -47.22 -52.27
N PRO A 28 -84.43 -46.34 -52.74
CA PRO A 28 -83.72 -46.64 -54.00
C PRO A 28 -82.24 -46.24 -54.11
N ALA A 29 -81.66 -46.72 -55.21
CA ALA A 29 -80.26 -46.76 -55.59
C ALA A 29 -79.63 -45.40 -55.93
N PHE A 30 -78.34 -45.26 -55.61
CA PHE A 30 -77.44 -44.22 -56.12
C PHE A 30 -76.45 -44.84 -57.13
N PRO A 31 -76.16 -44.17 -58.26
CA PRO A 31 -75.35 -44.75 -59.34
C PRO A 31 -73.86 -44.84 -58.99
N ALA A 32 -73.24 -45.95 -59.39
CA ALA A 32 -71.82 -46.25 -59.22
C ALA A 32 -70.94 -45.29 -60.06
N ASN A 33 -70.23 -44.39 -59.38
CA ASN A 33 -69.21 -43.56 -59.99
C ASN A 33 -67.84 -44.28 -59.96
N LYS A 34 -67.45 -44.72 -61.17
CA LYS A 34 -66.10 -44.96 -61.70
C LYS A 34 -64.94 -45.02 -60.68
N ALA A 35 -64.33 -46.20 -60.60
CA ALA A 35 -63.02 -46.42 -59.98
C ALA A 35 -61.97 -45.47 -60.58
N GLN A 36 -61.50 -44.49 -59.80
CA GLN A 36 -60.34 -43.68 -60.10
C GLN A 36 -59.20 -44.13 -59.19
N LEU A 37 -58.13 -44.63 -59.82
CA LEU A 37 -56.86 -45.02 -59.22
C LEU A 37 -56.28 -43.87 -58.38
N TYR A 38 -56.44 -43.94 -57.05
CA TYR A 38 -55.80 -43.01 -56.14
C TYR A 38 -54.39 -43.51 -55.82
N ASN A 39 -53.42 -43.21 -56.69
CA ASN A 39 -52.00 -43.20 -56.32
C ASN A 39 -51.17 -42.46 -57.38
N ALA A 40 -51.23 -41.13 -57.37
CA ALA A 40 -50.33 -40.30 -58.18
C ALA A 40 -49.87 -39.00 -57.48
N THR A 41 -50.06 -38.85 -56.17
CA THR A 41 -49.68 -37.63 -55.45
C THR A 41 -49.10 -37.93 -54.06
N ARG A 42 -47.90 -38.52 -54.01
CA ARG A 42 -47.05 -38.38 -52.82
C ARG A 42 -45.95 -37.35 -53.12
N PRO A 43 -45.89 -36.20 -52.43
CA PRO A 43 -44.74 -35.32 -52.52
C PRO A 43 -43.52 -36.04 -51.93
N THR A 44 -42.42 -36.09 -52.68
CA THR A 44 -41.12 -36.56 -52.19
C THR A 44 -40.65 -35.65 -51.05
N TYR A 45 -40.46 -36.23 -49.86
CA TYR A 45 -39.93 -35.54 -48.68
C TYR A 45 -38.57 -34.91 -49.01
N ARG A 46 -38.52 -33.58 -49.04
CA ARG A 46 -37.27 -32.81 -49.15
C ARG A 46 -36.73 -32.64 -47.73
N PRO A 47 -35.53 -33.16 -47.40
CA PRO A 47 -34.96 -32.95 -46.08
C PRO A 47 -34.70 -31.46 -45.87
N GLN A 48 -35.28 -30.88 -44.82
CA GLN A 48 -34.98 -29.50 -44.42
C GLN A 48 -33.52 -29.42 -43.94
N PRO A 49 -32.78 -28.34 -44.28
CA PRO A 49 -31.42 -28.17 -43.76
C PRO A 49 -31.46 -28.06 -42.23
N PRO A 50 -30.47 -28.61 -41.51
CA PRO A 50 -30.47 -28.58 -40.06
C PRO A 50 -30.47 -27.13 -39.56
N PRO A 51 -31.15 -26.83 -38.43
CA PRO A 51 -31.17 -25.48 -37.89
C PRO A 51 -29.73 -25.05 -37.61
N ARG A 52 -29.29 -23.96 -38.24
CA ARG A 52 -28.00 -23.34 -37.94
C ARG A 52 -27.96 -23.03 -36.45
N ARG A 53 -27.18 -23.81 -35.69
CA ARG A 53 -26.88 -23.52 -34.29
C ARG A 53 -26.24 -22.13 -34.24
N LYS A 54 -27.03 -21.10 -33.92
CA LYS A 54 -26.48 -19.79 -33.59
C LYS A 54 -25.59 -19.99 -32.38
N HIS A 55 -24.29 -19.90 -32.60
CA HIS A 55 -23.28 -20.01 -31.57
C HIS A 55 -23.57 -18.95 -30.52
N ARG A 56 -24.07 -19.37 -29.35
CA ARG A 56 -24.42 -18.50 -28.22
C ARG A 56 -23.14 -18.07 -27.51
N ARG A 57 -22.19 -17.47 -28.24
CA ARG A 57 -20.85 -17.07 -27.74
C ARG A 57 -20.73 -15.57 -27.42
N SER A 58 -21.85 -14.85 -27.26
CA SER A 58 -21.85 -13.39 -27.22
C SER A 58 -22.39 -12.76 -25.93
N CYS A 59 -22.65 -13.52 -24.86
CA CYS A 59 -23.07 -12.91 -23.59
C CYS A 59 -21.86 -12.60 -22.68
N CYS A 60 -20.84 -13.46 -22.70
CA CYS A 60 -19.68 -13.31 -21.81
C CYS A 60 -18.73 -12.18 -22.28
N CYS A 61 -18.55 -11.98 -23.59
CA CYS A 61 -17.62 -10.98 -24.12
C CYS A 61 -18.11 -9.53 -23.92
N CYS A 62 -19.41 -9.25 -24.07
CA CYS A 62 -19.96 -7.90 -23.89
C CYS A 62 -19.92 -7.46 -22.42
N CYS A 63 -20.23 -8.36 -21.48
CA CYS A 63 -20.10 -8.08 -20.05
C CYS A 63 -18.64 -7.80 -19.65
N CYS A 64 -17.67 -8.57 -20.17
CA CYS A 64 -16.25 -8.31 -19.91
C CYS A 64 -15.77 -6.96 -20.49
N LEU A 65 -16.23 -6.58 -21.67
CA LEU A 65 -15.91 -5.27 -22.28
C LEU A 65 -16.51 -4.10 -21.48
N TRP A 66 -17.73 -4.26 -20.98
CA TRP A 66 -18.35 -3.21 -20.17
C TRP A 66 -17.73 -3.08 -18.79
N THR A 67 -17.36 -4.21 -18.16
CA THR A 67 -16.60 -4.18 -16.89
C THR A 67 -15.21 -3.58 -17.06
N THR A 68 -14.51 -3.87 -18.16
CA THR A 68 -13.18 -3.31 -18.41
C THR A 68 -13.25 -1.81 -18.68
N PHE A 69 -14.23 -1.35 -19.47
CA PHE A 69 -14.47 0.08 -19.67
C PHE A 69 -14.81 0.80 -18.35
N PHE A 70 -15.62 0.18 -17.50
CA PHE A 70 -15.93 0.71 -16.17
C PHE A 70 -14.70 0.81 -15.28
N ILE A 71 -13.86 -0.23 -15.23
CA ILE A 71 -12.60 -0.22 -14.48
C ILE A 71 -11.66 0.88 -15.02
N ILE A 72 -11.50 0.99 -16.34
CA ILE A 72 -10.68 2.03 -16.97
C ILE A 72 -11.20 3.42 -16.60
N THR A 73 -12.50 3.62 -16.63
CA THR A 73 -13.12 4.90 -16.24
C THR A 73 -12.85 5.22 -14.76
N ILE A 74 -12.97 4.25 -13.85
CA ILE A 74 -12.64 4.44 -12.43
C ILE A 74 -11.16 4.78 -12.25
N VAL A 75 -10.26 4.07 -12.93
CA VAL A 75 -8.82 4.32 -12.86
C VAL A 75 -8.50 5.72 -13.40
N PHE A 76 -9.14 6.13 -14.49
CA PHE A 76 -8.97 7.46 -15.06
C PHE A 76 -9.46 8.56 -14.11
N LEU A 77 -10.64 8.40 -13.50
CA LEU A 77 -11.15 9.33 -12.49
C LEU A 77 -10.24 9.37 -11.25
N ALA A 78 -9.74 8.22 -10.80
CA ALA A 78 -8.79 8.15 -9.69
C ALA A 78 -7.46 8.82 -10.04
N ALA A 79 -6.98 8.70 -11.28
CA ALA A 79 -5.78 9.39 -11.76
C ALA A 79 -5.98 10.91 -11.78
N ILE A 80 -7.12 11.41 -12.26
CA ILE A 80 -7.45 12.85 -12.22
C ILE A 80 -7.53 13.35 -10.78
N ALA A 81 -8.25 12.65 -9.90
CA ALA A 81 -8.36 13.01 -8.49
C ALA A 81 -6.98 13.01 -7.81
N GLY A 82 -6.15 12.01 -8.11
CA GLY A 82 -4.77 11.92 -7.65
C GLY A 82 -3.89 13.07 -8.15
N ALA A 83 -4.03 13.47 -9.42
CA ALA A 83 -3.32 14.60 -9.99
C ALA A 83 -3.73 15.92 -9.32
N ILE A 84 -5.03 16.16 -9.12
CA ILE A 84 -5.55 17.33 -8.40
C ILE A 84 -5.00 17.35 -6.97
N PHE A 85 -5.05 16.22 -6.26
CA PHE A 85 -4.50 16.10 -4.91
C PHE A 85 -3.00 16.41 -4.89
N TRP A 86 -2.22 15.86 -5.82
CA TRP A 86 -0.79 16.12 -5.93
C TRP A 86 -0.48 17.60 -6.19
N VAL A 87 -1.20 18.25 -7.11
CA VAL A 87 -1.01 19.67 -7.46
C VAL A 87 -1.37 20.58 -6.28
N LEU A 88 -2.43 20.27 -5.53
CA LEU A 88 -2.92 21.09 -4.42
C LEU A 88 -2.08 20.95 -3.14
N TYR A 89 -1.62 19.74 -2.83
CA TYR A 89 -0.92 19.46 -1.57
C TYR A 89 0.60 19.42 -1.70
N ARG A 90 1.13 19.09 -2.89
CA ARG A 90 2.57 18.94 -3.17
C ARG A 90 3.34 18.41 -1.95
N PRO A 91 3.13 17.15 -1.55
CA PRO A 91 3.71 16.61 -0.33
C PRO A 91 5.23 16.61 -0.44
N GLN A 92 5.87 17.53 0.28
CA GLN A 92 7.32 17.62 0.39
C GLN A 92 7.75 16.97 1.71
N ARG A 93 8.89 16.27 1.68
CA ARG A 93 9.44 15.68 2.90
C ARG A 93 10.03 16.79 3.78
N PRO A 94 9.85 16.73 5.12
CA PRO A 94 10.57 17.63 6.01
C PRO A 94 12.07 17.39 5.87
N SER A 95 12.86 18.45 5.99
CA SER A 95 14.32 18.37 5.95
C SER A 95 14.90 18.62 7.33
N PHE A 96 15.93 17.85 7.68
CA PHE A 96 16.66 17.98 8.93
C PHE A 96 18.12 18.29 8.60
N SER A 97 18.69 19.27 9.28
CA SER A 97 20.11 19.60 9.18
C SER A 97 20.72 19.78 10.56
N VAL A 98 21.97 19.37 10.71
CA VAL A 98 22.75 19.62 11.93
C VAL A 98 23.43 20.98 11.77
N SER A 99 22.99 21.95 12.57
CA SER A 99 23.50 23.33 12.48
C SER A 99 24.78 23.52 13.31
N SER A 100 24.80 22.97 14.52
CA SER A 100 25.96 23.07 15.41
C SER A 100 26.06 21.82 16.26
N LEU A 101 27.28 21.30 16.36
CA LEU A 101 27.62 20.23 17.28
C LEU A 101 28.88 20.64 18.04
N GLN A 102 28.78 20.60 19.37
CA GLN A 102 29.87 20.98 20.26
C GLN A 102 30.21 19.83 21.20
N VAL A 103 31.46 19.38 21.16
CA VAL A 103 32.00 18.37 22.05
C VAL A 103 32.47 19.06 23.32
N SER A 104 31.76 18.82 24.43
CA SER A 104 32.09 19.40 25.73
C SER A 104 33.04 18.53 26.52
N GLN A 105 32.84 17.21 26.44
CA GLN A 105 33.66 16.23 27.14
C GLN A 105 33.77 14.98 26.30
N PHE A 106 34.97 14.42 26.22
CA PHE A 106 35.20 13.13 25.61
C PHE A 106 36.42 12.50 26.29
N ASN A 107 36.18 11.52 27.16
CA ASN A 107 37.21 10.82 27.90
C ASN A 107 37.02 9.31 27.73
N LEU A 108 38.01 8.67 27.12
CA LEU A 108 38.04 7.24 26.90
C LEU A 108 39.12 6.61 27.79
N THR A 109 38.68 5.87 28.80
CA THR A 109 39.56 5.07 29.67
C THR A 109 39.72 3.65 29.09
N SER A 110 40.30 2.70 29.83
CA SER A 110 40.51 1.31 29.38
C SER A 110 39.25 0.59 28.94
N THR A 111 38.13 0.79 29.64
CA THR A 111 36.85 0.13 29.31
C THR A 111 35.67 1.09 29.31
N LYS A 112 35.85 2.33 29.81
CA LYS A 112 34.77 3.29 30.01
C LYS A 112 34.88 4.47 29.07
N LEU A 113 33.77 4.84 28.46
CA LEU A 113 33.64 6.06 27.67
C LEU A 113 32.71 7.06 28.35
N VAL A 114 33.23 8.23 28.68
CA VAL A 114 32.44 9.37 29.17
C VAL A 114 32.45 10.44 28.10
N SER A 115 31.26 10.83 27.64
CA SER A 115 31.12 11.80 26.56
C SER A 115 29.97 12.76 26.83
N LYS A 116 30.10 14.01 26.34
CA LYS A 116 29.06 15.03 26.43
C LYS A 116 29.11 15.94 25.21
N PHE A 117 27.98 16.04 24.54
CA PHE A 117 27.81 16.81 23.31
C PHE A 117 26.59 17.73 23.43
N ASN A 118 26.74 18.96 22.97
CA ASN A 118 25.62 19.87 22.76
C ASN A 118 25.26 19.84 21.27
N LEU A 119 24.06 19.37 20.96
CA LEU A 119 23.55 19.22 19.61
C LEU A 119 22.48 20.27 19.32
N THR A 120 22.60 20.93 18.17
CA THR A 120 21.57 21.82 17.62
C THR A 120 21.15 21.32 16.24
N VAL A 121 19.91 20.87 16.14
CA VAL A 121 19.29 20.39 14.90
C VAL A 121 18.25 21.40 14.42
N ILE A 122 18.23 21.67 13.12
CA ILE A 122 17.19 22.48 12.49
C ILE A 122 16.26 21.55 11.72
N ALA A 123 14.98 21.56 12.09
CA ALA A 123 13.92 20.86 11.38
C ALA A 123 13.13 21.88 10.54
N ARG A 124 13.07 21.69 9.22
CA ARG A 124 12.32 22.55 8.30
C ARG A 124 11.16 21.80 7.68
N ASN A 125 9.95 22.32 7.84
CA ASN A 125 8.76 21.83 7.16
C ASN A 125 8.42 22.77 5.99
N PRO A 126 8.69 22.38 4.73
CA PRO A 126 8.39 23.24 3.59
C PRO A 126 6.90 23.23 3.19
N ASN A 127 6.09 22.33 3.76
CA ASN A 127 4.70 22.16 3.36
C ASN A 127 3.80 23.27 3.89
N LYS A 128 2.89 23.76 3.03
CA LYS A 128 1.92 24.81 3.39
C LYS A 128 0.64 24.27 4.04
N LYS A 129 0.31 23.00 3.80
CA LYS A 129 -0.96 22.37 4.21
C LYS A 129 -0.77 21.07 5.02
N VAL A 130 0.47 20.79 5.43
CA VAL A 130 0.83 19.57 6.16
C VAL A 130 1.46 19.95 7.50
N THR A 131 0.89 19.43 8.58
CA THR A 131 1.43 19.55 9.94
C THR A 131 1.97 18.19 10.38
N PHE A 132 3.17 18.17 10.95
CA PHE A 132 3.79 16.97 11.50
C PHE A 132 3.73 17.00 13.02
N PHE A 133 3.30 15.91 13.62
CA PHE A 133 3.35 15.70 15.07
C PHE A 133 4.38 14.62 15.34
N TYR A 134 5.48 15.01 15.97
CA TYR A 134 6.59 14.12 16.35
C TYR A 134 6.38 13.67 17.79
N ASP A 135 6.46 12.35 18.00
CA ASP A 135 6.64 11.77 19.34
C ASP A 135 8.06 12.11 19.86
N PRO A 136 8.37 11.83 21.15
CA PRO A 136 9.72 12.02 21.67
C PRO A 136 10.75 11.38 20.75
N ILE A 137 11.81 12.14 20.44
CA ILE A 137 12.83 11.74 19.47
C ILE A 137 14.00 11.16 20.25
N ASN A 138 14.36 9.92 19.97
CA ASN A 138 15.54 9.29 20.53
C ASN A 138 16.72 9.57 19.61
N ILE A 139 17.84 10.00 20.20
CA ILE A 139 19.06 10.35 19.48
C ILE A 139 20.16 9.41 19.95
N SER A 140 20.87 8.82 19.00
CA SER A 140 22.05 8.01 19.25
C SER A 140 23.21 8.51 18.40
N PHE A 141 24.38 8.61 19.00
CA PHE A 141 25.62 9.00 18.36
C PHE A 141 26.51 7.78 18.25
N SER A 142 26.91 7.45 17.02
CA SER A 142 27.83 6.35 16.78
C SER A 142 29.08 6.82 16.02
N SER A 143 30.19 6.12 16.21
CA SER A 143 31.38 6.24 15.38
C SER A 143 31.81 4.86 14.94
N ASP A 144 31.81 4.60 13.63
CA ASP A 144 32.16 3.30 13.05
C ASP A 144 31.50 2.14 13.82
N ASP A 145 30.17 2.21 13.99
CA ASP A 145 29.30 1.26 14.72
C ASP A 145 29.46 1.18 16.26
N VAL A 146 30.31 2.03 16.86
CA VAL A 146 30.43 2.14 18.32
C VAL A 146 29.51 3.22 18.85
N ASP A 147 28.62 2.87 19.81
CA ASP A 147 27.79 3.86 20.50
C ASP A 147 28.62 4.74 21.43
N ILE A 148 28.55 6.04 21.20
CA ILE A 148 29.32 7.06 21.92
C ILE A 148 28.42 7.87 22.84
N GLY A 149 27.10 7.80 22.69
CA GLY A 149 26.18 8.50 23.57
C GLY A 149 24.75 8.55 23.04
N SER A 150 23.83 8.71 23.98
CA SER A 150 22.41 8.81 23.70
C SER A 150 21.80 10.08 24.31
N GLY A 151 20.69 10.50 23.74
CA GLY A 151 19.93 11.64 24.21
C GLY A 151 18.50 11.57 23.71
N SER A 152 17.67 12.48 24.18
CA SER A 152 16.29 12.59 23.73
C SER A 152 15.89 14.04 23.50
N LEU A 153 14.89 14.23 22.65
CA LEU A 153 14.17 15.48 22.48
C LEU A 153 12.70 15.27 22.84
N PRO A 154 12.05 16.27 23.46
CA PRO A 154 10.64 16.19 23.74
C PRO A 154 9.81 16.12 22.45
N ALA A 155 8.57 15.65 22.60
CA ALA A 155 7.60 15.67 21.51
C ALA A 155 7.39 17.10 20.97
N LEU A 156 7.25 17.23 19.66
CA LEU A 156 7.13 18.52 18.98
C LEU A 156 5.98 18.50 17.98
N THR A 157 5.23 19.58 17.93
CA THR A 157 4.31 19.86 16.82
C THR A 157 4.96 20.82 15.83
N HIS A 158 5.16 20.35 14.61
CA HIS A 158 5.79 21.11 13.54
C HIS A 158 4.73 21.60 12.55
N GLY A 159 4.36 22.86 12.72
CA GLY A 159 3.37 23.57 11.90
C GLY A 159 3.78 23.71 10.43
N THR A 160 2.89 24.31 9.64
CA THR A 160 3.10 24.55 8.20
C THR A 160 4.16 25.62 7.97
N LYS A 161 5.01 25.44 6.96
CA LYS A 161 6.11 26.37 6.62
C LYS A 161 7.02 26.77 7.80
N ASN A 162 7.12 25.93 8.83
CA ASN A 162 7.82 26.31 10.04
C ASN A 162 9.26 25.76 10.05
N VAL A 163 10.16 26.52 10.66
CA VAL A 163 11.53 26.13 10.94
C VAL A 163 11.70 26.09 12.45
N THR A 164 12.07 24.93 12.99
CA THR A 164 12.23 24.74 14.43
C THR A 164 13.65 24.34 14.74
N THR A 165 14.26 25.07 15.68
CA THR A 165 15.61 24.78 16.18
C THR A 165 15.48 23.97 17.46
N LEU A 166 15.99 22.74 17.43
CA LEU A 166 15.95 21.80 18.53
C LEU A 166 17.35 21.70 19.14
N LYS A 167 17.44 22.01 20.43
CA LYS A 167 18.68 21.93 21.21
C LYS A 167 18.56 20.80 22.21
N THR A 168 19.59 19.98 22.31
CA THR A 168 19.65 18.88 23.27
C THR A 168 21.08 18.55 23.63
N VAL A 169 21.23 17.87 24.76
CA VAL A 169 22.50 17.34 25.24
C VAL A 169 22.47 15.83 25.03
N VAL A 170 23.50 15.33 24.35
CA VAL A 170 23.74 13.90 24.18
C VAL A 170 24.92 13.54 25.05
N SER A 171 24.80 12.51 25.87
CA SER A 171 25.87 12.15 26.80
C SER A 171 25.97 10.65 26.99
N ASN A 172 27.17 10.20 27.33
CA ASN A 172 27.45 8.87 27.85
C ASN A 172 28.09 9.02 29.23
N SER A 173 27.48 8.38 30.22
CA SER A 173 27.87 8.45 31.63
C SER A 173 28.88 7.38 32.05
N GLY A 174 29.65 6.80 31.12
CA GLY A 174 30.68 5.81 31.43
C GLY A 174 30.29 4.38 31.09
N GLN A 175 29.56 4.18 29.99
CA GLN A 175 29.22 2.85 29.49
C GLN A 175 30.49 2.04 29.25
N ASN A 176 30.44 0.76 29.64
CA ASN A 176 31.50 -0.19 29.31
C ASN A 176 31.42 -0.50 27.81
N LEU A 177 32.54 -0.32 27.13
CA LEU A 177 32.71 -0.67 25.73
C LEU A 177 33.55 -1.94 25.62
N ASP A 178 33.27 -2.74 24.59
CA ASP A 178 34.07 -3.91 24.25
C ASP A 178 35.48 -3.49 23.82
N ASP A 179 36.46 -4.38 24.01
CA ASP A 179 37.87 -4.11 23.68
C ASP A 179 38.08 -3.73 22.21
N SER A 180 37.27 -4.31 21.30
CA SER A 180 37.25 -3.97 19.88
C SER A 180 36.80 -2.52 19.63
N ALA A 181 35.76 -2.06 20.33
CA ALA A 181 35.27 -0.70 20.25
C ALA A 181 36.27 0.30 20.82
N VAL A 182 36.87 -0.02 21.98
CA VAL A 182 37.90 0.84 22.60
C VAL A 182 39.13 0.98 21.71
N SER A 183 39.62 -0.13 21.14
CA SER A 183 40.78 -0.12 20.25
C SER A 183 40.51 0.65 18.95
N ALA A 184 39.31 0.49 18.37
CA ALA A 184 38.87 1.26 17.20
C ALA A 184 38.90 2.77 17.50
N LEU A 185 38.26 3.22 18.59
CA LEU A 185 38.25 4.63 18.99
C LEU A 185 39.66 5.16 19.28
N ARG A 186 40.48 4.42 20.03
CA ARG A 186 41.86 4.81 20.36
C ARG A 186 42.73 4.99 19.14
N SER A 187 42.62 4.10 18.16
CA SER A 187 43.43 4.16 16.93
C SER A 187 43.17 5.46 16.14
N LYS A 188 41.90 5.90 16.05
CA LYS A 188 41.51 7.13 15.34
C LYS A 188 41.98 8.39 16.07
N LEU A 189 41.88 8.38 17.40
CA LEU A 189 42.32 9.49 18.24
C LEU A 189 43.83 9.70 18.14
N LYS A 190 44.62 8.61 18.12
CA LYS A 190 46.07 8.67 17.94
C LYS A 190 46.47 9.21 16.57
N ASN A 191 45.79 8.76 15.51
CA ASN A 191 46.21 9.08 14.14
C ASN A 191 45.84 10.49 13.67
N LYS A 192 44.63 10.97 14.00
CA LYS A 192 44.11 12.21 13.38
C LYS A 192 43.44 13.18 14.36
N LYS A 193 43.36 12.85 15.66
CA LYS A 193 42.57 13.58 16.68
C LYS A 193 41.12 13.91 16.26
N THR A 194 40.64 13.27 15.20
CA THR A 194 39.34 13.50 14.57
C THR A 194 38.62 12.17 14.51
N LEU A 195 37.34 12.21 14.86
CA LEU A 195 36.48 11.04 14.94
C LEU A 195 35.29 11.24 14.00
N PRO A 196 35.01 10.28 13.10
CA PRO A 196 33.79 10.33 12.30
C PRO A 196 32.59 10.11 13.22
N LEU A 197 31.53 10.87 13.03
CA LEU A 197 30.31 10.78 13.81
C LEU A 197 29.12 10.56 12.89
N GLU A 198 28.36 9.50 13.17
CA GLU A 198 27.03 9.26 12.63
C GLU A 198 26.00 9.61 13.71
N ILE A 199 25.03 10.43 13.33
CA ILE A 199 23.93 10.82 14.20
C ILE A 199 22.67 10.16 13.67
N GLN A 200 22.02 9.36 14.51
CA GLN A 200 20.74 8.76 14.20
C GLN A 200 19.66 9.31 15.12
N LEU A 201 18.54 9.73 14.54
CA LEU A 201 17.36 10.17 15.25
C LEU A 201 16.18 9.26 14.90
N ASP A 202 15.61 8.60 15.90
CA ASP A 202 14.47 7.71 15.75
C ASP A 202 13.23 8.33 16.42
N THR A 203 12.14 8.45 15.68
CA THR A 203 10.86 8.96 16.21
C THR A 203 9.67 8.38 15.46
N LYS A 204 8.47 8.63 15.96
CA LYS A 204 7.21 8.33 15.29
C LYS A 204 6.52 9.64 14.93
N VAL A 205 6.01 9.71 13.71
CA VAL A 205 5.39 10.91 13.16
C VAL A 205 3.96 10.63 12.75
N LYS A 206 3.08 11.54 13.15
CA LYS A 206 1.70 11.61 12.65
C LYS A 206 1.59 12.82 11.73
N VAL A 207 1.03 12.60 10.54
CA VAL A 207 0.86 13.64 9.53
C VAL A 207 -0.61 14.08 9.52
N LYS A 208 -0.85 15.39 9.54
CA LYS A 208 -2.18 15.96 9.35
C LYS A 208 -2.19 16.76 8.06
N VAL A 209 -3.10 16.39 7.15
CA VAL A 209 -3.32 17.03 5.85
C VAL A 209 -4.75 17.54 5.81
N GLY A 210 -4.94 18.85 5.96
CA GLY A 210 -6.29 19.42 6.17
C GLY A 210 -6.97 18.82 7.42
N SER A 211 -8.13 18.21 7.24
CA SER A 211 -8.89 17.53 8.31
C SER A 211 -8.49 16.06 8.51
N LEU A 212 -7.75 15.47 7.57
CA LEU A 212 -7.34 14.07 7.62
C LEU A 212 -6.06 13.92 8.46
N LYS A 213 -6.05 12.94 9.38
CA LYS A 213 -4.87 12.56 10.17
C LYS A 213 -4.45 11.15 9.76
N THR A 214 -3.17 10.96 9.48
CA THR A 214 -2.62 9.63 9.18
C THR A 214 -2.38 8.84 10.46
N LYS A 215 -2.14 7.53 10.33
CA LYS A 215 -1.56 6.74 11.43
C LYS A 215 -0.13 7.21 11.72
N LYS A 216 0.36 6.89 12.92
CA LYS A 216 1.76 7.13 13.30
C LYS A 216 2.67 6.22 12.47
N VAL A 217 3.66 6.80 11.81
CA VAL A 217 4.68 6.08 11.04
C VAL A 217 6.04 6.34 11.70
N GLY A 218 6.85 5.29 11.86
CA GLY A 218 8.22 5.46 12.36
C GLY A 218 9.08 6.12 11.29
N ILE A 219 9.93 7.06 11.69
CA ILE A 219 10.96 7.64 10.83
C ILE A 219 12.32 7.48 11.50
N ARG A 220 13.35 7.32 10.67
CA ARG A 220 14.75 7.30 11.06
C ARG A 220 15.47 8.37 10.27
N VAL A 221 16.11 9.30 10.96
CA VAL A 221 16.92 10.34 10.35
C VAL A 221 18.38 10.01 10.58
N LYS A 222 19.17 9.91 9.51
CA LYS A 222 20.61 9.63 9.57
C LYS A 222 21.41 10.81 9.02
N CYS A 223 22.33 11.33 9.82
CA CYS A 223 23.25 12.38 9.43
C CYS A 223 24.67 11.82 9.44
N ASN A 224 25.26 11.71 8.25
CA ASN A 224 26.59 11.14 8.05
C ASN A 224 27.59 12.22 7.62
N GLY A 225 28.89 11.92 7.74
CA GLY A 225 29.95 12.82 7.26
C GLY A 225 30.32 13.95 8.23
N ILE A 226 29.88 13.87 9.48
CA ILE A 226 30.30 14.81 10.53
C ILE A 226 31.64 14.33 11.08
N LYS A 227 32.61 15.23 11.17
CA LYS A 227 33.90 14.96 11.81
C LYS A 227 34.00 15.84 13.05
N ILE A 228 34.23 15.20 14.19
CA ILE A 228 34.44 15.89 15.45
C ILE A 228 35.93 15.88 15.80
N THR A 229 36.42 16.98 16.36
CA THR A 229 37.75 17.04 16.95
C THR A 229 37.58 16.91 18.46
N VAL A 230 38.33 16.01 19.08
CA VAL A 230 38.24 15.78 20.53
C VAL A 230 38.93 16.92 21.28
N PRO A 231 38.27 17.53 22.28
CA PRO A 231 38.87 18.59 23.08
C PRO A 231 40.05 18.03 23.89
N THR A 232 41.23 18.64 23.75
CA THR A 232 42.44 18.31 24.53
C THR A 232 42.58 19.15 25.82
N GLY A 233 41.50 19.79 26.28
CA GLY A 233 41.48 20.66 27.46
C GLY A 233 40.08 20.94 27.97
N LYS A 234 39.94 21.96 28.84
CA LYS A 234 38.64 22.36 29.42
C LYS A 234 37.71 23.10 28.45
N SER A 235 38.21 23.49 27.26
CA SER A 235 37.44 24.23 26.28
C SER A 235 36.67 23.29 25.34
N PRO A 236 35.36 23.53 25.16
CA PRO A 236 34.54 22.71 24.28
C PRO A 236 34.89 22.96 22.81
N THR A 237 35.05 21.89 22.03
CA THR A 237 35.43 21.98 20.61
C THR A 237 34.19 21.93 19.73
N LYS A 238 34.06 22.88 18.80
CA LYS A 238 33.00 22.84 17.77
C LYS A 238 33.40 21.87 16.67
N ALA A 239 32.48 21.00 16.29
CA ALA A 239 32.65 20.14 15.14
C ALA A 239 32.44 20.93 13.84
N THR A 240 33.03 20.45 12.75
CA THR A 240 32.77 21.00 11.41
C THR A 240 31.40 20.52 10.95
N THR A 241 30.36 21.30 11.24
CA THR A 241 28.98 21.06 10.81
C THR A 241 28.59 22.10 9.77
N SER A 242 29.06 21.95 8.53
CA SER A 242 28.59 22.79 7.42
C SER A 242 27.21 22.31 6.98
N ASP A 243 26.17 22.59 7.77
CA ASP A 243 24.76 22.25 7.52
C ASP A 243 24.58 20.86 6.90
N VAL A 244 25.10 19.84 7.58
CA VAL A 244 25.04 18.46 7.09
C VAL A 244 23.58 18.08 6.90
N LYS A 245 23.21 17.81 5.64
CA LYS A 245 21.88 17.33 5.26
C LYS A 245 21.72 15.91 5.75
N CYS A 246 20.64 15.65 6.49
CA CYS A 246 20.34 14.31 6.98
C CYS A 246 19.36 13.60 6.03
N ASN A 247 19.57 12.31 5.83
CA ASN A 247 18.64 11.45 5.11
C ASN A 247 17.52 11.02 6.05
N VAL A 248 16.29 10.99 5.52
CA VAL A 248 15.09 10.63 6.29
C VAL A 248 14.49 9.37 5.67
N ASP A 249 14.56 8.27 6.41
CA ASP A 249 14.04 6.97 6.03
C ASP A 249 12.74 6.66 6.77
N LEU A 250 11.77 6.10 6.05
CA LEU A 250 10.53 5.62 6.65
C LEU A 250 10.73 4.22 7.21
N ARG A 251 10.50 4.06 8.51
CA ARG A 251 10.49 2.77 9.19
C ARG A 251 9.09 2.18 9.11
N VAL A 252 8.69 1.76 7.92
CA VAL A 252 7.42 1.07 7.71
C VAL A 252 7.55 -0.33 8.29
N LYS A 253 6.83 -0.64 9.37
CA LYS A 253 6.56 -2.04 9.73
C LYS A 253 5.62 -2.57 8.66
N ILE A 254 6.18 -3.21 7.64
CA ILE A 254 5.40 -3.97 6.67
C ILE A 254 4.54 -4.91 7.51
N TRP A 255 3.22 -4.81 7.36
CA TRP A 255 2.29 -5.74 7.99
C TRP A 255 2.71 -7.14 7.58
N LYS A 256 3.25 -7.92 8.52
CA LYS A 256 3.36 -9.36 8.35
C LYS A 256 1.93 -9.87 8.36
N TRP A 257 1.35 -10.07 7.17
CA TRP A 257 0.16 -10.87 7.03
C TRP A 257 0.59 -12.32 7.29
N THR A 258 0.44 -12.74 8.55
CA THR A 258 0.42 -14.17 8.88
C THR A 258 -0.91 -14.71 8.35
N PHE A 259 -0.83 -15.61 7.37
CA PHE A 259 -1.95 -16.42 6.88
C PHE A 259 -2.28 -17.53 7.89
#